data_AF-A0AAD5XLP0-F1
#
_entry.id   AF-A0AAD5XLP0-F1
#
_cell.length_a   1.000
_cell.length_b   1.000
_cell.length_c   1.000
_cell.angle_alpha   90.00
_cell.angle_beta   90.00
_cell.angle_gamma   90.00
#
_symmetry.space_group_name_H-M   'P 1'
#
loop_
_entity.id
_entity.type
_entity.pdbx_description
1 polymer ?
#
loop_
_entity_poly.entity_id
_entity_poly.type
_entity_poly.pdbx_seq_one_letter_code
_entity_poly.pdbx_strand_id
1 'polypeptide(L)'
;MFAAAIRSASPLARLARPAAGLVRTPTLAAASSLQRMLQRQVSGTSAAQAVSAVTPPTPEGRVLFPGATGSHYTEKMSFNRDPKAMSTYRVLDLEGNVIDPAQEPDLPKEVLLKMYKSMLTLNAMDLILYEAQRQGRISFYMTSYGEEATHMGSAAALKNDDVVYGQYREAGVLMYRGFTIEQFMNQCYSNAMDFGKGRQMPVHYGSRELNFQTISSPLGTQLPQAAGSAYALKLSGKDACVICYFGEGAASEGDFHAALNIASTTESPCLFFCRNNGYAISTPVKDQYRGDGIASRGQGYGMDTIRVDGNDALAVYNAVKEARRRAISESRPVLIEALTYRVGHHSTSDDSSAYRPKTEVSDWIKQDSPIARFRKYLEKKGHWTADEEAAFKKSVRSQILKEFAAAEKIPKPSLDHMFTDVLAGEQPWNLKEQEAEMRALVKEFPQHYDTKDYQK
;
A
#
# COMPACT_ATOMS: atom_id res chain seq x y z
N MET A 1 7.21 -4.89 -26.07
CA MET A 1 6.06 -5.26 -26.94
C MET A 1 4.96 -5.89 -26.08
N PHE A 2 4.09 -5.09 -25.46
CA PHE A 2 2.72 -5.46 -25.08
C PHE A 2 1.98 -4.17 -24.73
N ALA A 3 1.49 -3.50 -25.77
CA ALA A 3 0.55 -2.39 -25.72
C ALA A 3 -0.10 -2.29 -27.11
N ALA A 4 -1.03 -3.21 -27.41
CA ALA A 4 -2.00 -3.07 -28.49
C ALA A 4 -2.91 -4.30 -28.53
N ALA A 5 -4.21 -4.09 -28.29
CA ALA A 5 -5.35 -4.68 -29.03
C ALA A 5 -6.58 -4.88 -28.12
N ILE A 6 -7.32 -3.80 -27.85
CA ILE A 6 -8.77 -3.89 -27.71
C ILE A 6 -9.34 -3.00 -28.83
N ARG A 7 -9.66 -3.63 -29.96
CA ARG A 7 -10.48 -3.02 -31.01
C ARG A 7 -11.84 -3.68 -30.99
N SER A 8 -12.84 -2.83 -30.86
CA SER A 8 -14.27 -3.03 -31.03
C SER A 8 -14.64 -3.74 -32.33
N ALA A 9 -15.58 -4.68 -32.26
CA ALA A 9 -16.61 -4.88 -33.28
C ALA A 9 -17.77 -5.71 -32.71
N SER A 10 -18.92 -5.06 -32.54
CA SER A 10 -20.25 -5.69 -32.53
C SER A 10 -21.03 -5.07 -33.68
N PRO A 11 -21.77 -5.89 -34.45
CA PRO A 11 -23.06 -5.40 -34.92
C PRO A 11 -24.11 -6.51 -34.87
N LEU A 12 -24.99 -6.49 -33.88
CA LEU A 12 -26.32 -7.09 -34.02
C LEU A 12 -27.36 -6.14 -33.42
N ALA A 13 -27.89 -5.32 -34.32
CA ALA A 13 -29.10 -4.55 -34.11
C ALA A 13 -30.31 -5.36 -34.60
N ARG A 14 -31.46 -5.09 -33.96
CA ARG A 14 -32.85 -5.47 -34.28
C ARG A 14 -33.37 -6.74 -33.62
N LEU A 15 -34.22 -6.55 -32.60
CA LEU A 15 -35.69 -6.63 -32.74
C LEU A 15 -36.35 -6.33 -31.38
N ALA A 16 -37.00 -5.17 -31.25
CA ALA A 16 -37.93 -4.91 -30.15
C ALA A 16 -39.17 -4.18 -30.70
N ARG A 17 -40.33 -4.83 -30.60
CA ARG A 17 -41.66 -4.23 -30.75
C ARG A 17 -42.18 -3.83 -29.35
N PRO A 18 -43.02 -2.79 -29.21
CA PRO A 18 -43.49 -2.34 -27.91
C PRO A 18 -44.72 -3.13 -27.49
N ALA A 19 -44.74 -3.60 -26.24
CA ALA A 19 -45.97 -4.01 -25.55
C ALA A 19 -46.20 -3.00 -24.41
N ALA A 20 -47.27 -2.22 -24.55
CA ALA A 20 -47.79 -1.37 -23.50
C ALA A 20 -48.40 -2.24 -22.39
N GLY A 21 -48.02 -1.98 -21.14
CA GLY A 21 -48.55 -2.67 -19.96
C GLY A 21 -48.32 -1.82 -18.72
N LEU A 22 -49.40 -1.59 -17.97
CA LEU A 22 -49.56 -0.59 -16.92
C LEU A 22 -48.52 -0.67 -15.80
N VAL A 23 -48.01 0.51 -15.42
CA VAL A 23 -47.25 0.75 -14.19
C VAL A 23 -48.19 0.63 -12.98
N ARG A 24 -47.87 -0.29 -12.05
CA ARG A 24 -48.34 -0.25 -10.66
C ARG A 24 -47.13 -0.08 -9.76
N THR A 25 -47.07 1.05 -9.08
CA THR A 25 -46.09 1.40 -8.03
C THR A 25 -46.37 0.62 -6.74
N PRO A 26 -45.37 -0.01 -6.11
CA PRO A 26 -45.41 -0.33 -4.69
C PRO A 26 -44.81 0.83 -3.86
N THR A 27 -45.55 1.20 -2.83
CA THR A 27 -45.24 2.18 -1.78
C THR A 27 -44.01 1.78 -0.96
N LEU A 28 -43.04 2.69 -0.86
CA LEU A 28 -41.93 2.64 0.12
C LEU A 28 -42.41 3.12 1.49
N ALA A 29 -42.25 2.27 2.51
CA ALA A 29 -42.36 2.62 3.92
C ALA A 29 -41.11 2.14 4.66
N ALA A 30 -40.05 2.95 4.68
CA ALA A 30 -38.93 2.85 5.62
C ALA A 30 -38.02 4.10 5.50
N ALA A 31 -38.54 5.27 5.85
CA ALA A 31 -37.75 6.50 5.97
C ALA A 31 -38.31 7.35 7.11
N SER A 32 -38.10 6.92 8.35
CA SER A 32 -38.54 7.72 9.52
C SER A 32 -37.64 7.64 10.75
N SER A 33 -36.38 7.20 10.62
CA SER A 33 -35.42 7.20 11.75
C SER A 33 -34.19 8.12 11.57
N LEU A 34 -33.90 8.62 10.36
CA LEU A 34 -32.78 9.56 10.15
C LEU A 34 -33.13 11.05 10.25
N GLN A 35 -34.42 11.40 10.24
CA GLN A 35 -34.87 12.80 10.29
C GLN A 35 -34.99 13.38 11.71
N ARG A 36 -34.81 12.58 12.77
CA ARG A 36 -34.92 13.03 14.17
C ARG A 36 -33.59 13.28 14.89
N MET A 37 -32.44 13.00 14.27
CA MET A 37 -31.13 13.34 14.84
C MET A 37 -30.57 14.69 14.35
N LEU A 38 -31.17 15.32 13.34
CA LEU A 38 -30.70 16.58 12.74
C LEU A 38 -31.44 17.84 13.20
N GLN A 39 -32.30 17.77 14.22
CA GLN A 39 -33.13 18.91 14.69
C GLN A 39 -32.89 19.33 16.14
N ARG A 40 -31.76 18.97 16.76
CA ARG A 40 -31.37 19.49 18.08
C ARG A 40 -29.95 20.06 18.04
N GLN A 41 -29.82 21.25 17.46
CA GLN A 41 -28.85 22.30 17.85
C GLN A 41 -28.93 23.50 16.90
N VAL A 42 -30.09 24.16 16.84
CA VAL A 42 -30.16 25.53 16.28
C VAL A 42 -31.17 26.32 17.10
N SER A 43 -30.72 26.97 18.17
CA SER A 43 -31.47 28.04 18.83
C SER A 43 -30.55 28.92 19.70
N GLY A 44 -30.37 30.18 19.28
CA GLY A 44 -29.80 31.31 20.04
C GLY A 44 -28.27 31.35 20.02
N THR A 45 -27.60 32.25 19.31
CA THR A 45 -27.74 33.71 19.43
C THR A 45 -27.57 34.42 18.08
N SER A 46 -28.53 35.29 17.77
CA SER A 46 -28.43 36.31 16.73
C SER A 46 -27.57 37.46 17.25
N ALA A 47 -26.43 37.67 16.63
CA ALA A 47 -25.79 38.96 16.55
C ALA A 47 -25.22 39.10 15.13
N ALA A 48 -26.04 39.66 14.24
CA ALA A 48 -25.55 40.17 12.97
C ALA A 48 -24.57 41.32 13.27
N GLN A 49 -23.29 41.00 13.44
CA GLN A 49 -22.24 41.98 13.28
C GLN A 49 -22.06 42.17 11.76
N ALA A 50 -22.65 43.25 11.26
CA ALA A 50 -22.21 43.84 10.01
C ALA A 50 -20.70 44.06 10.13
N VAL A 51 -19.92 43.23 9.44
CA VAL A 51 -18.49 43.45 9.29
C VAL A 51 -18.38 44.69 8.42
N SER A 52 -18.22 45.83 9.07
CA SER A 52 -17.66 47.03 8.46
C SER A 52 -16.45 46.59 7.64
N ALA A 53 -16.56 46.69 6.32
CA ALA A 53 -15.45 46.49 5.40
C ALA A 53 -14.42 47.60 5.66
N VAL A 54 -13.66 47.45 6.75
CA VAL A 54 -12.42 48.17 6.94
C VAL A 54 -11.41 47.39 6.10
N THR A 55 -11.26 47.83 4.86
CA THR A 55 -10.13 47.44 4.02
C THR A 55 -8.86 47.63 4.86
N PRO A 56 -8.10 46.58 5.18
CA PRO A 56 -6.81 46.76 5.83
C PRO A 56 -5.98 47.70 4.95
N PRO A 57 -5.12 48.55 5.53
CA PRO A 57 -4.17 49.32 4.72
C PRO A 57 -3.43 48.31 3.84
N THR A 58 -3.50 48.48 2.52
CA THR A 58 -2.82 47.60 1.56
C THR A 58 -1.35 47.53 1.94
N PRO A 59 -0.79 46.37 2.32
CA PRO A 59 0.64 46.25 2.49
C PRO A 59 1.22 46.42 1.10
N GLU A 60 1.79 47.58 0.80
CA GLU A 60 2.52 47.86 -0.44
C GLU A 60 3.52 46.71 -0.65
N GLY A 61 3.16 45.73 -1.51
CA GLY A 61 3.96 44.53 -1.75
C GLY A 61 3.30 43.16 -1.54
N ARG A 62 2.08 43.03 -0.97
CA ARG A 62 1.33 41.75 -0.94
C ARG A 62 0.29 41.66 -2.07
N VAL A 63 0.14 40.48 -2.67
CA VAL A 63 -0.90 40.28 -3.69
C VAL A 63 -2.28 40.20 -3.04
N LEU A 64 -3.30 40.74 -3.72
CA LEU A 64 -4.68 40.78 -3.21
C LEU A 64 -5.56 39.63 -3.73
N PHE A 65 -5.00 38.72 -4.53
CA PHE A 65 -5.78 37.66 -5.17
C PHE A 65 -6.09 36.50 -4.22
N PRO A 66 -7.35 36.03 -4.15
CA PRO A 66 -7.78 35.05 -3.15
C PRO A 66 -7.16 33.65 -3.32
N GLY A 67 -6.58 33.35 -4.49
CA GLY A 67 -5.93 32.05 -4.75
C GLY A 67 -4.51 31.90 -4.21
N ALA A 68 -3.89 32.96 -3.68
CA ALA A 68 -2.47 32.96 -3.28
C ALA A 68 -2.23 33.85 -2.05
N THR A 69 -2.74 33.43 -0.90
CA THR A 69 -2.88 34.23 0.33
C THR A 69 -1.56 34.65 1.01
N GLY A 70 -0.43 34.04 0.65
CA GLY A 70 0.91 34.35 1.17
C GLY A 70 1.86 35.02 0.17
N SER A 71 1.38 35.39 -1.02
CA SER A 71 2.26 35.84 -2.09
C SER A 71 2.53 37.35 -2.06
N HIS A 72 3.68 37.72 -2.62
CA HIS A 72 4.17 39.10 -2.73
C HIS A 72 4.37 39.50 -4.19
N TYR A 73 4.19 40.78 -4.52
CA TYR A 73 4.52 41.31 -5.84
C TYR A 73 6.04 41.31 -6.07
N THR A 74 6.47 41.08 -7.31
CA THR A 74 7.85 41.30 -7.76
C THR A 74 7.82 42.10 -9.07
N GLU A 75 8.69 43.09 -9.18
CA GLU A 75 8.88 43.88 -10.40
C GLU A 75 9.91 43.24 -11.34
N LYS A 76 10.60 42.19 -10.87
CA LYS A 76 11.59 41.44 -11.65
C LYS A 76 10.96 40.16 -12.15
N MET A 77 10.91 40.02 -13.47
CA MET A 77 10.50 38.78 -14.12
C MET A 77 11.56 37.70 -13.86
N SER A 78 11.16 36.63 -13.18
CA SER A 78 11.99 35.45 -12.95
C SER A 78 11.13 34.20 -12.94
N PHE A 79 11.64 33.11 -13.50
CA PHE A 79 11.01 31.80 -13.40
C PHE A 79 11.63 31.03 -12.22
N ASN A 80 10.78 30.41 -11.39
CA ASN A 80 11.23 29.48 -10.37
C ASN A 80 11.65 28.18 -11.06
N ARG A 81 12.96 27.99 -11.22
CA ARG A 81 13.55 26.79 -11.83
C ARG A 81 14.33 26.05 -10.76
N ASP A 82 14.12 24.73 -10.69
CA ASP A 82 14.87 23.77 -9.88
C ASP A 82 14.91 24.07 -8.36
N PRO A 83 13.87 23.68 -7.59
CA PRO A 83 13.96 23.75 -6.13
C PRO A 83 15.19 22.98 -5.65
N LYS A 84 15.86 23.50 -4.61
CA LYS A 84 17.01 22.84 -3.98
C LYS A 84 16.64 21.40 -3.62
N ALA A 85 17.50 20.45 -4.00
CA ALA A 85 17.28 19.04 -3.74
C ALA A 85 17.04 18.79 -2.24
N MET A 86 16.00 18.02 -1.92
CA MET A 86 15.64 17.64 -0.57
C MET A 86 16.68 16.70 0.02
N SER A 87 17.08 16.99 1.26
CA SER A 87 17.98 16.14 2.03
C SER A 87 17.31 14.81 2.40
N THR A 88 18.10 13.75 2.44
CA THR A 88 17.67 12.41 2.84
C THR A 88 18.02 12.17 4.31
N TYR A 89 17.00 12.03 5.16
CA TYR A 89 17.17 11.75 6.59
C TYR A 89 17.68 10.34 6.84
N ARG A 90 18.64 10.20 7.76
CA ARG A 90 19.30 8.94 8.11
C ARG A 90 19.75 8.98 9.58
N VAL A 91 19.70 7.83 10.26
CA VAL A 91 20.12 7.60 11.66
C VAL A 91 21.39 6.76 11.72
N LEU A 92 21.48 5.73 10.89
CA LEU A 92 22.58 4.77 10.81
C LEU A 92 23.48 5.03 9.59
N ASP A 93 24.80 4.95 9.75
CA ASP A 93 25.71 4.82 8.61
C ASP A 93 25.69 3.40 8.01
N LEU A 94 26.44 3.17 6.93
CA LEU A 94 26.51 1.87 6.21
C LEU A 94 27.11 0.75 7.09
N GLU A 95 27.84 1.12 8.13
CA GLU A 95 28.44 0.24 9.11
C GLU A 95 27.50 -0.01 10.29
N GLY A 96 26.31 0.58 10.31
CA GLY A 96 25.34 0.46 11.41
C GLY A 96 25.74 1.21 12.68
N ASN A 97 26.62 2.22 12.59
CA ASN A 97 26.84 3.17 13.68
C ASN A 97 25.72 4.21 13.68
N VAL A 98 25.33 4.65 14.88
CA VAL A 98 24.48 5.82 15.05
C VAL A 98 25.28 7.08 14.72
N ILE A 99 24.77 7.88 13.78
CA ILE A 99 25.43 9.12 13.32
C ILE A 99 25.25 10.24 14.36
N ASP A 100 24.02 10.40 14.84
CA ASP A 100 23.64 11.36 15.88
C ASP A 100 22.85 10.64 16.98
N PRO A 101 23.42 10.47 18.19
CA PRO A 101 22.74 9.83 19.32
C PRO A 101 21.39 10.43 19.69
N ALA A 102 21.15 11.73 19.41
CA ALA A 102 19.86 12.37 19.67
C ALA A 102 18.75 11.90 18.70
N GLN A 103 19.13 11.29 17.58
CA GLN A 103 18.22 10.74 16.58
C GLN A 103 18.00 9.23 16.75
N GLU A 104 18.74 8.56 17.64
CA GLU A 104 18.52 7.15 17.94
C GLU A 104 17.19 6.97 18.69
N PRO A 105 16.20 6.22 18.15
CA PRO A 105 14.96 5.99 18.87
C PRO A 105 15.20 5.08 20.07
N ASP A 106 14.59 5.43 21.20
CA ASP A 106 14.56 4.58 22.40
C ASP A 106 13.57 3.42 22.19
N LEU A 107 14.04 2.37 21.54
CA LEU A 107 13.29 1.16 21.25
C LEU A 107 13.74 0.00 22.15
N PRO A 108 12.80 -0.72 22.80
CA PRO A 108 13.13 -1.94 23.52
C PRO A 108 13.81 -2.97 22.62
N LYS A 109 14.73 -3.76 23.20
CA LYS A 109 15.46 -4.83 22.51
C LYS A 109 14.51 -5.76 21.75
N GLU A 110 13.35 -6.07 22.32
CA GLU A 110 12.34 -6.96 21.75
C GLU A 110 11.77 -6.42 20.44
N VAL A 111 11.57 -5.09 20.34
CA VAL A 111 11.06 -4.44 19.13
C VAL A 111 12.13 -4.49 18.04
N LEU A 112 13.38 -4.16 18.39
CA LEU A 112 14.52 -4.22 17.48
C LEU A 112 14.73 -5.64 16.93
N LEU A 113 14.69 -6.65 17.80
CA LEU A 113 14.80 -8.04 17.40
C LEU A 113 13.59 -8.51 16.58
N LYS A 114 12.38 -8.05 16.89
CA LYS A 114 11.19 -8.35 16.07
C LYS A 114 11.33 -7.79 14.66
N MET A 115 11.78 -6.55 14.51
CA MET A 115 12.05 -5.95 13.20
C MET A 115 13.05 -6.79 12.42
N TYR A 116 14.21 -7.11 13.01
CA TYR A 116 15.26 -7.87 12.34
C TYR A 116 14.85 -9.30 11.96
N LYS A 117 14.28 -10.04 12.91
CA LYS A 117 13.77 -11.40 12.66
C LYS A 117 12.69 -11.43 11.58
N SER A 118 11.84 -10.40 11.51
CA SER A 118 10.85 -10.27 10.44
C SER A 118 11.52 -10.06 9.09
N MET A 119 12.56 -9.21 8.99
CA MET A 119 13.30 -9.02 7.72
C MET A 119 13.93 -10.33 7.24
N LEU A 120 14.57 -11.08 8.16
CA LEU A 120 15.15 -12.38 7.85
C LEU A 120 14.09 -13.41 7.41
N THR A 121 12.93 -13.40 8.05
CA THR A 121 11.81 -14.30 7.72
C THR A 121 11.26 -13.98 6.34
N LEU A 122 11.01 -12.71 6.03
CA LEU A 122 10.55 -12.27 4.71
C LEU A 122 11.55 -12.66 3.62
N ASN A 123 12.83 -12.38 3.83
CA ASN A 123 13.87 -12.69 2.86
C ASN A 123 13.98 -14.21 2.59
N ALA A 124 13.89 -15.04 3.64
CA ALA A 124 13.89 -16.50 3.49
C ALA A 124 12.63 -17.04 2.81
N MET A 125 11.47 -16.45 3.11
CA MET A 125 10.19 -16.81 2.48
C MET A 125 10.20 -16.46 1.00
N ASP A 126 10.69 -15.27 0.66
CA ASP A 126 10.82 -14.81 -0.72
C ASP A 126 11.69 -15.75 -1.56
N LEU A 127 12.80 -16.22 -1.01
CA LEU A 127 13.68 -17.17 -1.72
C LEU A 127 12.95 -18.48 -2.06
N ILE A 128 12.18 -19.02 -1.11
CA ILE A 128 11.48 -20.29 -1.28
C ILE A 128 10.30 -20.14 -2.25
N LEU A 129 9.48 -19.10 -2.09
CA LEU A 129 8.30 -18.89 -2.94
C LEU A 129 8.66 -18.45 -4.36
N TYR A 130 9.74 -17.68 -4.53
CA TYR A 130 10.28 -17.38 -5.86
C TYR A 130 10.67 -18.66 -6.61
N GLU A 131 11.39 -19.57 -5.95
CA GLU A 131 11.79 -20.85 -6.55
C GLU A 131 10.58 -21.78 -6.79
N ALA A 132 9.60 -21.80 -5.87
CA ALA A 132 8.36 -22.53 -6.07
C ALA A 132 7.62 -22.07 -7.34
N GLN A 133 7.63 -20.78 -7.63
CA GLN A 133 7.07 -20.24 -8.86
C GLN A 133 7.87 -20.71 -10.09
N ARG A 134 9.21 -20.73 -10.03
CA ARG A 134 10.06 -21.24 -11.13
C ARG A 134 9.80 -22.72 -11.45
N GLN A 135 9.34 -23.49 -10.46
CA GLN A 135 8.92 -24.89 -10.62
C GLN A 135 7.45 -25.04 -11.05
N GLY A 136 6.72 -23.94 -11.26
CA GLY A 136 5.30 -23.96 -11.64
C GLY A 136 4.34 -24.34 -10.53
N ARG A 137 4.80 -24.36 -9.26
CA ARG A 137 3.98 -24.77 -8.10
C ARG A 137 3.00 -23.68 -7.66
N ILE A 138 3.37 -22.43 -7.89
CA ILE A 138 2.49 -21.26 -7.79
C ILE A 138 2.58 -20.47 -9.10
N SER A 139 1.53 -19.70 -9.43
CA SER A 139 1.42 -19.04 -10.74
C SER A 139 2.29 -17.79 -10.88
N PHE A 140 2.49 -17.06 -9.79
CA PHE A 140 3.16 -15.76 -9.78
C PHE A 140 3.84 -15.49 -8.43
N TYR A 141 4.90 -14.68 -8.41
CA TYR A 141 5.48 -14.17 -7.17
C TYR A 141 6.25 -12.85 -7.36
N MET A 142 6.37 -12.07 -6.28
CA MET A 142 7.15 -10.84 -6.21
C MET A 142 7.94 -10.83 -4.91
N THR A 143 9.25 -10.58 -4.99
CA THR A 143 10.10 -10.50 -3.80
C THR A 143 10.20 -9.07 -3.29
N SER A 144 10.64 -8.91 -2.04
CA SER A 144 10.80 -7.63 -1.35
C SER A 144 12.26 -7.25 -1.12
N TYR A 145 13.19 -7.86 -1.86
CA TYR A 145 14.64 -7.69 -1.65
C TYR A 145 15.08 -6.23 -1.80
N GLY A 146 15.71 -5.71 -0.75
CA GLY A 146 16.17 -4.32 -0.65
C GLY A 146 15.17 -3.41 0.07
N GLU A 147 13.91 -3.82 0.22
CA GLU A 147 12.84 -2.98 0.76
C GLU A 147 12.43 -3.39 2.19
N GLU A 148 13.11 -4.37 2.79
CA GLU A 148 12.73 -4.95 4.08
C GLU A 148 12.74 -3.92 5.23
N ALA A 149 13.72 -3.00 5.25
CA ALA A 149 13.77 -1.93 6.25
C ALA A 149 12.60 -0.95 6.13
N THR A 150 12.14 -0.65 4.90
CA THR A 150 10.97 0.22 4.70
C THR A 150 9.72 -0.39 5.31
N HIS A 151 9.53 -1.70 5.17
CA HIS A 151 8.37 -2.40 5.74
C HIS A 151 8.43 -2.48 7.26
N MET A 152 9.54 -2.96 7.84
CA MET A 152 9.61 -3.23 9.27
C MET A 152 9.77 -1.96 10.09
N GLY A 153 10.51 -0.96 9.59
CA GLY A 153 10.61 0.36 10.22
C GLY A 153 9.26 1.07 10.29
N SER A 154 8.53 1.09 9.17
CA SER A 154 7.22 1.75 9.11
C SER A 154 6.17 1.01 9.94
N ALA A 155 6.09 -0.32 9.83
CA ALA A 155 5.12 -1.12 10.58
C ALA A 155 5.33 -1.03 12.10
N ALA A 156 6.60 -0.97 12.57
CA ALA A 156 6.92 -0.81 13.98
C ALA A 156 6.49 0.54 14.57
N ALA A 157 6.39 1.59 13.74
CA ALA A 157 6.00 2.93 14.16
C ALA A 157 4.47 3.13 14.27
N LEU A 158 3.69 2.21 13.69
CA LEU A 158 2.22 2.26 13.67
C LEU A 158 1.61 1.50 14.86
N LYS A 159 0.38 1.87 15.20
CA LYS A 159 -0.50 1.06 16.06
C LYS A 159 -1.25 0.03 15.22
N ASN A 160 -1.73 -1.04 15.85
CA ASN A 160 -2.53 -2.07 15.17
C ASN A 160 -3.86 -1.52 14.61
N ASP A 161 -4.40 -0.47 15.22
CA ASP A 161 -5.63 0.20 14.76
C ASP A 161 -5.42 1.13 13.55
N ASP A 162 -4.17 1.45 13.20
CA ASP A 162 -3.89 2.22 11.98
C ASP A 162 -4.13 1.34 10.76
N VAL A 163 -4.82 1.89 9.76
CA VAL A 163 -5.20 1.14 8.55
C VAL A 163 -4.08 1.20 7.51
N VAL A 164 -3.77 0.06 6.89
CA VAL A 164 -2.75 -0.06 5.86
C VAL A 164 -3.40 -0.31 4.50
N TYR A 165 -3.04 0.52 3.53
CA TYR A 165 -3.24 0.27 2.11
C TYR A 165 -1.87 0.00 1.47
N GLY A 166 -1.73 -1.10 0.74
CA GLY A 166 -0.50 -1.48 0.06
C GLY A 166 -0.63 -1.46 -1.47
N GLN A 167 0.47 -1.78 -2.15
CA GLN A 167 0.52 -1.91 -3.60
C GLN A 167 0.71 -3.38 -4.02
N TYR A 168 1.77 -4.04 -3.55
CA TYR A 168 2.06 -5.49 -3.74
C TYR A 168 3.43 -5.92 -3.17
N ARG A 169 4.26 -5.01 -2.62
CA ARG A 169 5.53 -5.39 -1.96
C ARG A 169 5.44 -5.37 -0.45
N GLU A 170 4.32 -4.98 0.13
CA GLU A 170 4.17 -4.73 1.56
C GLU A 170 3.97 -6.00 2.43
N ALA A 171 4.40 -7.17 1.94
CA ALA A 171 4.32 -8.43 2.70
C ALA A 171 5.03 -8.33 4.06
N GLY A 172 6.11 -7.54 4.15
CA GLY A 172 6.80 -7.28 5.41
C GLY A 172 5.96 -6.58 6.47
N VAL A 173 5.02 -5.72 6.06
CA VAL A 173 4.11 -5.01 6.99
C VAL A 173 3.12 -6.01 7.61
N LEU A 174 2.52 -6.87 6.77
CA LEU A 174 1.66 -7.97 7.23
C LEU A 174 2.41 -8.92 8.17
N MET A 175 3.62 -9.33 7.79
CA MET A 175 4.46 -10.22 8.61
C MET A 175 4.77 -9.60 9.97
N TYR A 176 5.11 -8.31 10.03
CA TYR A 176 5.36 -7.61 11.29
C TYR A 176 4.10 -7.51 12.16
N ARG A 177 2.91 -7.34 11.54
CA ARG A 177 1.62 -7.31 12.23
C ARG A 177 1.12 -8.69 12.68
N GLY A 178 1.76 -9.78 12.25
CA GLY A 178 1.45 -11.13 12.72
C GLY A 178 0.77 -12.02 11.69
N PHE A 179 0.73 -11.63 10.41
CA PHE A 179 0.28 -12.53 9.35
C PHE A 179 1.22 -13.73 9.27
N THR A 180 0.67 -14.93 9.40
CA THR A 180 1.45 -16.14 9.57
C THR A 180 2.03 -16.61 8.24
N ILE A 181 3.13 -17.37 8.29
CA ILE A 181 3.70 -18.00 7.09
C ILE A 181 2.65 -18.89 6.41
N GLU A 182 1.86 -19.63 7.20
CA GLU A 182 0.74 -20.44 6.70
C GLU A 182 -0.24 -19.59 5.87
N GLN A 183 -0.65 -18.42 6.36
CA GLN A 183 -1.57 -17.54 5.64
C GLN A 183 -0.97 -17.01 4.33
N PHE A 184 0.32 -16.65 4.31
CA PHE A 184 1.02 -16.28 3.07
C PHE A 184 1.02 -17.43 2.06
N MET A 185 1.32 -18.65 2.52
CA MET A 185 1.33 -19.85 1.67
C MET A 185 -0.05 -20.14 1.11
N ASN A 186 -1.10 -20.09 1.95
CA ASN A 186 -2.47 -20.40 1.55
C ASN A 186 -2.95 -19.47 0.43
N GLN A 187 -2.66 -18.17 0.54
CA GLN A 187 -2.98 -17.20 -0.50
C GLN A 187 -2.21 -17.47 -1.81
N CYS A 188 -0.90 -17.73 -1.73
CA CYS A 188 -0.09 -18.01 -2.92
C CYS A 188 -0.47 -19.31 -3.63
N TYR A 189 -0.88 -20.33 -2.88
CA TYR A 189 -1.38 -21.58 -3.43
C TYR A 189 -2.85 -21.49 -3.86
N SER A 190 -3.56 -20.41 -3.55
CA SER A 190 -5.00 -20.28 -3.79
C SER A 190 -5.76 -21.51 -3.28
N ASN A 191 -5.39 -21.99 -2.08
CA ASN A 191 -5.99 -23.18 -1.48
C ASN A 191 -7.22 -22.81 -0.64
N ALA A 192 -7.94 -23.81 -0.13
CA ALA A 192 -9.20 -23.61 0.58
C ALA A 192 -9.08 -22.84 1.90
N MET A 193 -7.87 -22.70 2.45
CA MET A 193 -7.60 -21.91 3.65
C MET A 193 -7.25 -20.45 3.33
N ASP A 194 -7.22 -20.07 2.05
CA ASP A 194 -7.09 -18.67 1.64
C ASP A 194 -8.36 -17.88 1.99
N PHE A 195 -8.22 -16.83 2.77
CA PHE A 195 -9.32 -15.89 3.07
C PHE A 195 -9.86 -15.21 1.81
N GLY A 196 -9.03 -15.06 0.77
CA GLY A 196 -9.41 -14.56 -0.55
C GLY A 196 -10.12 -15.59 -1.43
N LYS A 197 -10.33 -16.82 -0.91
CA LYS A 197 -11.03 -17.92 -1.60
C LYS A 197 -10.41 -18.26 -2.96
N GLY A 198 -9.11 -18.07 -3.11
CA GLY A 198 -8.37 -18.38 -4.34
C GLY A 198 -8.72 -17.52 -5.55
N ARG A 199 -9.38 -16.37 -5.35
CA ARG A 199 -9.90 -15.52 -6.44
C ARG A 199 -8.87 -14.54 -7.01
N GLN A 200 -7.84 -14.23 -6.23
CA GLN A 200 -6.84 -13.22 -6.55
C GLN A 200 -5.51 -13.88 -6.93
N MET A 201 -4.69 -13.15 -7.68
CA MET A 201 -3.33 -13.54 -8.00
C MET A 201 -2.50 -13.74 -6.72
N PRO A 202 -1.51 -14.66 -6.69
CA PRO A 202 -0.54 -14.72 -5.60
C PRO A 202 0.06 -13.35 -5.29
N VAL A 203 0.40 -13.11 -4.02
CA VAL A 203 0.90 -11.83 -3.47
C VAL A 203 -0.18 -10.75 -3.28
N HIS A 204 -1.43 -11.00 -3.67
CA HIS A 204 -2.56 -10.12 -3.37
C HIS A 204 -3.12 -10.38 -1.96
N TYR A 205 -2.30 -10.16 -0.95
CA TYR A 205 -2.66 -10.41 0.44
C TYR A 205 -3.68 -9.38 0.98
N GLY A 206 -4.39 -9.76 2.04
CA GLY A 206 -5.31 -8.90 2.77
C GLY A 206 -5.64 -9.49 4.14
N SER A 207 -5.86 -8.65 5.14
CA SER A 207 -6.29 -9.09 6.47
C SER A 207 -7.10 -8.03 7.18
N ARG A 208 -8.39 -8.32 7.38
CA ARG A 208 -9.27 -7.47 8.20
C ARG A 208 -8.80 -7.40 9.65
N GLU A 209 -8.35 -8.52 10.21
CA GLU A 209 -7.86 -8.60 11.60
C GLU A 209 -6.65 -7.70 11.83
N LEU A 210 -5.75 -7.62 10.84
CA LEU A 210 -4.52 -6.83 10.94
C LEU A 210 -4.67 -5.41 10.36
N ASN A 211 -5.90 -4.96 10.10
CA ASN A 211 -6.20 -3.68 9.46
C ASN A 211 -5.38 -3.43 8.17
N PHE A 212 -5.20 -4.47 7.36
CA PHE A 212 -4.50 -4.42 6.08
C PHE A 212 -5.48 -4.68 4.95
N GLN A 213 -5.72 -3.66 4.14
CA GLN A 213 -6.67 -3.73 3.02
C GLN A 213 -6.14 -4.64 1.93
N THR A 214 -7.03 -5.44 1.33
CA THR A 214 -6.66 -6.41 0.30
C THR A 214 -6.03 -5.71 -0.90
N ILE A 215 -4.88 -6.20 -1.33
CA ILE A 215 -4.16 -5.71 -2.49
C ILE A 215 -4.97 -5.91 -3.77
N SER A 216 -4.87 -4.95 -4.69
CA SER A 216 -5.36 -5.03 -6.07
C SER A 216 -4.26 -4.65 -7.06
N SER A 217 -4.24 -5.29 -8.24
CA SER A 217 -3.23 -5.03 -9.27
C SER A 217 -3.23 -3.58 -9.84
N PRO A 218 -4.37 -2.91 -10.06
CA PRO A 218 -4.39 -1.56 -10.63
C PRO A 218 -3.63 -0.54 -9.77
N LEU A 219 -2.56 0.03 -10.33
CA LEU A 219 -1.71 0.97 -9.62
C LEU A 219 -2.43 2.28 -9.31
N GLY A 220 -2.10 2.88 -8.17
CA GLY A 220 -2.60 4.18 -7.76
C GLY A 220 -3.99 4.16 -7.13
N THR A 221 -4.84 3.19 -7.48
CA THR A 221 -6.25 3.12 -7.03
C THR A 221 -6.44 3.12 -5.52
N GLN A 222 -5.50 2.55 -4.77
CA GLN A 222 -5.55 2.52 -3.31
C GLN A 222 -5.29 3.89 -2.67
N LEU A 223 -4.65 4.84 -3.38
CA LEU A 223 -4.28 6.16 -2.86
C LEU A 223 -5.51 7.00 -2.48
N PRO A 224 -6.49 7.24 -3.38
CA PRO A 224 -7.69 8.00 -3.00
C PRO A 224 -8.58 7.23 -2.01
N GLN A 225 -8.57 5.90 -2.06
CA GLN A 225 -9.28 5.06 -1.08
C GLN A 225 -8.71 5.24 0.34
N ALA A 226 -7.39 5.30 0.46
CA ALA A 226 -6.70 5.57 1.71
C ALA A 226 -7.03 6.98 2.23
N ALA A 227 -7.02 7.99 1.37
CA ALA A 227 -7.37 9.36 1.74
C ALA A 227 -8.82 9.47 2.26
N GLY A 228 -9.77 8.79 1.61
CA GLY A 228 -11.16 8.72 2.07
C GLY A 228 -11.32 7.95 3.39
N SER A 229 -10.58 6.86 3.57
CA SER A 229 -10.56 6.09 4.83
C SER A 229 -10.00 6.93 5.98
N ALA A 230 -8.94 7.70 5.74
CA ALA A 230 -8.37 8.62 6.72
C ALA A 230 -9.36 9.72 7.09
N TYR A 231 -10.08 10.26 6.11
CA TYR A 231 -11.15 11.24 6.38
C TYR A 231 -12.24 10.65 7.28
N ALA A 232 -12.64 9.40 7.05
CA ALA A 232 -13.59 8.70 7.91
C ALA A 232 -13.05 8.48 9.35
N LEU A 233 -11.75 8.18 9.52
CA LEU A 233 -11.12 8.10 10.85
C LEU A 233 -11.16 9.44 11.58
N LYS A 234 -10.87 10.55 10.88
CA LYS A 234 -11.00 11.90 11.42
C LYS A 234 -12.43 12.22 11.84
N LEU A 235 -13.42 11.98 10.98
CA LEU A 235 -14.83 12.24 11.30
C LEU A 235 -15.34 11.40 12.47
N SER A 236 -14.78 10.21 12.68
CA SER A 236 -15.10 9.35 13.83
C SER A 236 -14.30 9.66 15.10
N GLY A 237 -13.40 10.65 15.07
CA GLY A 237 -12.60 11.05 16.23
C GLY A 237 -11.66 9.95 16.74
N LYS A 238 -11.26 9.01 15.88
CA LYS A 238 -10.35 7.91 16.27
C LYS A 238 -8.90 8.41 16.33
N ASP A 239 -8.15 7.96 17.34
CA ASP A 239 -6.67 8.09 17.39
C ASP A 239 -5.99 7.04 16.48
N ALA A 240 -6.33 7.10 15.20
CA ALA A 240 -5.79 6.23 14.17
C ALA A 240 -5.54 7.01 12.88
N CYS A 241 -4.50 6.63 12.15
CA CYS A 241 -4.21 7.15 10.82
C CYS A 241 -4.38 6.06 9.77
N VAL A 242 -4.28 6.47 8.50
CA VAL A 242 -4.07 5.55 7.39
C VAL A 242 -2.65 5.73 6.89
N ILE A 243 -1.95 4.62 6.63
CA ILE A 243 -0.73 4.63 5.82
C ILE A 243 -1.03 4.00 4.46
N CYS A 244 -0.56 4.64 3.40
CA CYS A 244 -0.74 4.17 2.03
C CYS A 244 0.61 4.03 1.34
N TYR A 245 1.00 2.79 1.03
CA TYR A 245 2.24 2.49 0.33
C TYR A 245 2.05 2.47 -1.19
N PHE A 246 3.07 2.95 -1.90
CA PHE A 246 3.12 2.97 -3.36
C PHE A 246 4.57 3.15 -3.85
N GLY A 247 4.87 2.68 -5.06
CA GLY A 247 6.15 2.93 -5.73
C GLY A 247 6.19 4.29 -6.45
N GLU A 248 7.39 4.76 -6.78
CA GLU A 248 7.58 6.02 -7.51
C GLU A 248 6.96 6.01 -8.91
N GLY A 249 6.85 4.84 -9.54
CA GLY A 249 6.11 4.67 -10.80
C GLY A 249 4.61 4.84 -10.66
N ALA A 250 4.01 4.35 -9.56
CA ALA A 250 2.59 4.54 -9.30
C ALA A 250 2.25 6.00 -8.96
N ALA A 251 3.23 6.78 -8.50
CA ALA A 251 3.09 8.22 -8.30
C ALA A 251 2.92 9.03 -9.60
N SER A 252 3.07 8.38 -10.78
CA SER A 252 2.77 8.98 -12.08
C SER A 252 1.32 8.75 -12.53
N GLU A 253 0.55 7.91 -11.83
CA GLU A 253 -0.87 7.71 -12.10
C GLU A 253 -1.70 8.93 -11.64
N GLY A 254 -2.82 9.18 -12.32
CA GLY A 254 -3.73 10.30 -11.98
C GLY A 254 -4.29 10.22 -10.55
N ASP A 255 -4.48 9.00 -10.04
CA ASP A 255 -4.99 8.76 -8.69
C ASP A 255 -4.05 9.28 -7.59
N PHE A 256 -2.74 9.35 -7.84
CA PHE A 256 -1.80 9.98 -6.92
C PHE A 256 -2.09 11.48 -6.74
N HIS A 257 -2.33 12.20 -7.83
CA HIS A 257 -2.70 13.61 -7.77
C HIS A 257 -4.03 13.80 -7.02
N ALA A 258 -5.04 12.97 -7.34
CA ALA A 258 -6.35 13.04 -6.71
C ALA A 258 -6.26 12.80 -5.19
N ALA A 259 -5.50 11.79 -4.76
CA ALA A 259 -5.36 11.40 -3.36
C ALA A 259 -4.69 12.47 -2.50
N LEU A 260 -3.59 13.06 -3.00
CA LEU A 260 -2.85 14.10 -2.28
C LEU A 260 -3.69 15.36 -2.12
N ASN A 261 -4.38 15.77 -3.18
CA ASN A 261 -5.23 16.95 -3.13
C ASN A 261 -6.43 16.75 -2.19
N ILE A 262 -7.13 15.61 -2.29
CA ILE A 262 -8.28 15.37 -1.41
C ILE A 262 -7.83 15.25 0.05
N ALA A 263 -6.76 14.50 0.34
CA ALA A 263 -6.26 14.37 1.71
C ALA A 263 -5.83 15.72 2.32
N SER A 264 -5.25 16.62 1.51
CA SER A 264 -4.80 17.93 1.99
C SER A 264 -5.99 18.86 2.24
N THR A 265 -6.93 18.92 1.30
CA THR A 265 -8.14 19.78 1.42
C THR A 265 -9.13 19.29 2.47
N THR A 266 -9.16 17.98 2.74
CA THR A 266 -9.97 17.40 3.82
C THR A 266 -9.21 17.25 5.14
N GLU A 267 -7.92 17.65 5.17
CA GLU A 267 -7.09 17.60 6.38
C GLU A 267 -7.10 16.18 6.99
N SER A 268 -6.91 15.17 6.15
CA SER A 268 -7.03 13.76 6.53
C SER A 268 -5.76 13.26 7.23
N PRO A 269 -5.87 12.43 8.29
CA PRO A 269 -4.74 11.78 8.95
C PRO A 269 -4.16 10.63 8.09
N CYS A 270 -3.63 10.98 6.91
CA CYS A 270 -3.12 10.03 5.91
C CYS A 270 -1.61 10.22 5.71
N LEU A 271 -0.87 9.12 5.79
CA LEU A 271 0.55 9.04 5.52
C LEU A 271 0.73 8.39 4.15
N PHE A 272 1.26 9.14 3.20
CA PHE A 272 1.61 8.63 1.88
C PHE A 272 3.07 8.18 1.91
N PHE A 273 3.31 6.87 1.86
CA PHE A 273 4.64 6.27 1.96
C PHE A 273 5.10 5.78 0.57
N CYS A 274 5.89 6.61 -0.10
CA CYS A 274 6.49 6.28 -1.39
C CYS A 274 7.76 5.46 -1.19
N ARG A 275 7.81 4.26 -1.77
CA ARG A 275 9.03 3.47 -1.95
C ARG A 275 9.64 3.83 -3.30
N ASN A 276 10.67 4.67 -3.29
CA ASN A 276 11.39 5.04 -4.50
C ASN A 276 12.60 4.13 -4.66
N ASN A 277 12.47 3.10 -5.48
CA ASN A 277 13.48 2.06 -5.65
C ASN A 277 14.26 2.17 -6.97
N GLY A 278 14.07 3.29 -7.68
CA GLY A 278 14.76 3.63 -8.93
C GLY A 278 14.11 3.10 -10.22
N TYR A 279 13.15 2.17 -10.15
CA TYR A 279 12.60 1.50 -11.33
C TYR A 279 11.13 1.06 -11.21
N ALA A 280 10.34 1.43 -12.22
CA ALA A 280 9.02 0.87 -12.50
C ALA A 280 9.10 -0.17 -13.63
N ILE A 281 9.12 -1.45 -13.26
CA ILE A 281 9.47 -2.57 -14.16
C ILE A 281 10.85 -2.31 -14.79
N SER A 282 10.90 -1.88 -16.06
CA SER A 282 12.09 -1.54 -16.82
C SER A 282 12.36 -0.04 -16.93
N THR A 283 11.43 0.81 -16.47
CA THR A 283 11.49 2.26 -16.64
C THR A 283 12.26 2.89 -15.48
N PRO A 284 13.46 3.46 -15.72
CA PRO A 284 14.23 4.15 -14.68
C PRO A 284 13.61 5.51 -14.33
N VAL A 285 13.91 6.02 -13.13
CA VAL A 285 13.38 7.31 -12.63
C VAL A 285 13.60 8.51 -13.58
N LYS A 286 14.70 8.53 -14.34
CA LYS A 286 14.99 9.59 -15.33
C LYS A 286 13.95 9.70 -16.46
N ASP A 287 13.28 8.59 -16.73
CA ASP A 287 12.20 8.47 -17.72
C ASP A 287 10.82 8.47 -17.05
N GLN A 288 10.77 8.44 -15.72
CA GLN A 288 9.55 8.50 -14.92
C GLN A 288 9.16 9.96 -14.59
N TYR A 289 10.13 10.79 -14.20
CA TYR A 289 9.90 12.19 -13.84
C TYR A 289 11.17 13.03 -13.96
N ARG A 290 11.00 14.37 -13.92
CA ARG A 290 12.10 15.35 -13.99
C ARG A 290 12.25 16.22 -12.73
N GLY A 291 11.30 16.13 -11.81
CA GLY A 291 11.40 16.80 -10.50
C GLY A 291 12.35 16.07 -9.55
N ASP A 292 12.58 16.67 -8.38
CA ASP A 292 13.37 16.08 -7.31
C ASP A 292 12.56 14.99 -6.57
N GLY A 293 12.46 13.81 -7.20
CA GLY A 293 11.74 12.67 -6.65
C GLY A 293 10.24 12.91 -6.43
N ILE A 294 9.67 12.14 -5.52
CA ILE A 294 8.26 12.22 -5.15
C ILE A 294 8.05 13.18 -3.97
N ALA A 295 8.99 13.23 -3.02
CA ALA A 295 8.89 14.10 -1.85
C ALA A 295 8.59 15.56 -2.23
N SER A 296 9.35 16.12 -3.18
CA SER A 296 9.19 17.53 -3.60
C SER A 296 7.77 17.89 -4.06
N ARG A 297 6.98 16.90 -4.53
CA ARG A 297 5.60 17.12 -4.98
C ARG A 297 4.66 17.45 -3.82
N GLY A 298 4.88 16.89 -2.63
CA GLY A 298 3.99 17.07 -1.46
C GLY A 298 3.87 18.53 -1.02
N GLN A 299 4.94 19.31 -1.16
CA GLN A 299 4.95 20.75 -0.86
C GLN A 299 3.91 21.52 -1.69
N GLY A 300 3.73 21.12 -2.95
CA GLY A 300 2.73 21.74 -3.84
C GLY A 300 1.27 21.48 -3.44
N TYR A 301 1.02 20.45 -2.62
CA TYR A 301 -0.30 20.17 -2.05
C TYR A 301 -0.46 20.69 -0.62
N GLY A 302 0.55 21.38 -0.08
CA GLY A 302 0.51 21.88 1.30
C GLY A 302 0.74 20.80 2.36
N MET A 303 1.35 19.68 2.00
CA MET A 303 1.65 18.58 2.91
C MET A 303 2.95 18.81 3.68
N ASP A 304 3.09 18.21 4.85
CA ASP A 304 4.42 17.97 5.42
C ASP A 304 5.11 16.86 4.63
N THR A 305 6.38 17.05 4.28
CA THR A 305 7.12 16.11 3.46
C THR A 305 8.49 15.81 4.04
N ILE A 306 8.89 14.54 4.04
CA ILE A 306 10.24 14.10 4.36
C ILE A 306 10.75 13.06 3.35
N ARG A 307 12.04 13.10 3.06
CA ARG A 307 12.77 12.03 2.35
C ARG A 307 13.66 11.31 3.34
N VAL A 308 13.67 9.97 3.31
CA VAL A 308 14.40 9.12 4.24
C VAL A 308 15.25 8.08 3.51
N ASP A 309 16.33 7.67 4.13
CA ASP A 309 17.09 6.48 3.71
C ASP A 309 16.22 5.23 4.03
N GLY A 310 15.68 4.62 2.98
CA GLY A 310 14.79 3.46 3.09
C GLY A 310 15.48 2.17 3.51
N ASN A 311 16.82 2.10 3.45
CA ASN A 311 17.58 0.97 3.96
C ASN A 311 17.79 1.08 5.48
N ASP A 312 17.41 2.20 6.12
CA ASP A 312 17.67 2.52 7.52
C ASP A 312 16.38 2.33 8.29
N ALA A 313 16.25 1.18 8.94
CA ALA A 313 15.04 0.84 9.65
C ALA A 313 14.73 1.81 10.80
N LEU A 314 15.73 2.46 11.40
CA LEU A 314 15.54 3.45 12.47
C LEU A 314 15.10 4.80 11.89
N ALA A 315 15.68 5.23 10.77
CA ALA A 315 15.24 6.46 10.09
C ALA A 315 13.80 6.34 9.58
N VAL A 316 13.45 5.20 8.97
CA VAL A 316 12.08 4.91 8.55
C VAL A 316 11.13 4.90 9.76
N TYR A 317 11.52 4.25 10.86
CA TYR A 317 10.73 4.23 12.09
C TYR A 317 10.45 5.65 12.61
N ASN A 318 11.49 6.48 12.76
CA ASN A 318 11.36 7.85 13.25
C ASN A 318 10.43 8.68 12.37
N ALA A 319 10.62 8.62 11.05
CA ALA A 319 9.82 9.40 10.12
C ALA A 319 8.34 9.00 10.15
N VAL A 320 8.03 7.70 10.18
CA VAL A 320 6.64 7.24 10.27
C VAL A 320 6.05 7.54 11.64
N LYS A 321 6.83 7.42 12.72
CA LYS A 321 6.37 7.70 14.08
C LYS A 321 5.94 9.16 14.22
N GLU A 322 6.78 10.07 13.73
CA GLU A 322 6.50 11.51 13.76
C GLU A 322 5.40 11.88 12.76
N ALA A 323 5.39 11.29 11.56
CA ALA A 323 4.33 11.51 10.58
C ALA A 323 2.97 11.08 11.13
N ARG A 324 2.89 9.95 11.85
CA ARG A 324 1.67 9.51 12.53
C ARG A 324 1.21 10.55 13.54
N ARG A 325 2.12 11.05 14.39
CA ARG A 325 1.81 12.07 15.39
C ARG A 325 1.25 13.33 14.72
N ARG A 326 1.93 13.85 13.69
CA ARG A 326 1.51 15.04 12.93
C ARG A 326 0.17 14.83 12.24
N ALA A 327 0.01 13.72 11.53
CA ALA A 327 -1.22 13.42 10.79
C ALA A 327 -2.47 13.46 11.68
N ILE A 328 -2.37 12.94 12.90
CA ILE A 328 -3.50 12.89 13.85
C ILE A 328 -3.65 14.22 14.60
N SER A 329 -2.57 14.74 15.20
CA SER A 329 -2.66 15.91 16.10
C SER A 329 -2.79 17.25 15.36
N GLU A 330 -2.27 17.34 14.15
CA GLU A 330 -2.24 18.57 13.35
C GLU A 330 -3.23 18.48 12.16
N SER A 331 -3.96 17.36 12.03
CA SER A 331 -4.91 17.08 10.93
C SER A 331 -4.31 17.34 9.55
N ARG A 332 -3.04 16.96 9.36
CA ARG A 332 -2.29 17.27 8.15
C ARG A 332 -1.68 16.03 7.54
N PRO A 333 -2.00 15.67 6.28
CA PRO A 333 -1.40 14.50 5.67
C PRO A 333 0.10 14.70 5.46
N VAL A 334 0.84 13.59 5.48
CA VAL A 334 2.31 13.59 5.39
C VAL A 334 2.75 12.75 4.19
N LEU A 335 3.68 13.28 3.39
CA LEU A 335 4.34 12.53 2.31
C LEU A 335 5.75 12.11 2.73
N ILE A 336 6.00 10.80 2.74
CA ILE A 336 7.28 10.20 3.08
C ILE A 336 7.81 9.55 1.81
N GLU A 337 9.02 9.92 1.37
CA GLU A 337 9.74 9.22 0.30
C GLU A 337 10.91 8.44 0.90
N ALA A 338 10.80 7.12 0.92
CA ALA A 338 11.90 6.23 1.28
C ALA A 338 12.69 5.87 0.03
N LEU A 339 13.93 6.36 -0.04
CA LEU A 339 14.87 5.98 -1.10
C LEU A 339 15.44 4.59 -0.79
N THR A 340 15.31 3.68 -1.73
CA THR A 340 15.84 2.31 -1.62
C THR A 340 16.30 1.84 -2.99
N TYR A 341 16.62 0.56 -3.13
CA TYR A 341 16.98 -0.05 -4.40
C TYR A 341 16.31 -1.41 -4.57
N ARG A 342 15.70 -1.63 -5.74
CA ARG A 342 15.04 -2.90 -6.04
C ARG A 342 16.07 -3.96 -6.41
N VAL A 343 16.54 -4.72 -5.43
CA VAL A 343 17.59 -5.74 -5.65
C VAL A 343 17.09 -6.86 -6.56
N GLY A 344 15.89 -7.39 -6.27
CA GLY A 344 15.26 -8.45 -7.06
C GLY A 344 14.79 -7.99 -8.44
N HIS A 345 14.36 -8.94 -9.28
CA HIS A 345 13.58 -8.62 -10.48
C HIS A 345 12.26 -7.91 -10.12
N HIS A 346 11.56 -7.34 -11.09
CA HIS A 346 10.25 -6.76 -10.82
C HIS A 346 9.28 -7.83 -10.29
N SER A 347 9.20 -8.97 -10.96
CA SER A 347 8.41 -10.13 -10.56
C SER A 347 9.01 -11.39 -11.17
N THR A 348 8.39 -12.54 -10.94
CA THR A 348 8.75 -13.78 -11.65
C THR A 348 8.52 -13.74 -13.16
N SER A 349 7.81 -12.73 -13.67
CA SER A 349 7.58 -12.52 -15.11
C SER A 349 8.57 -11.54 -15.74
N ASP A 350 9.57 -11.08 -14.99
CA ASP A 350 10.55 -10.10 -15.41
C ASP A 350 11.97 -10.68 -15.38
N ASP A 351 12.77 -10.33 -16.39
CA ASP A 351 14.23 -10.48 -16.35
C ASP A 351 14.88 -9.10 -16.42
N SER A 352 15.27 -8.63 -15.25
CA SER A 352 15.86 -7.31 -15.12
C SER A 352 17.21 -7.16 -15.83
N SER A 353 17.92 -8.25 -16.11
CA SER A 353 19.23 -8.16 -16.77
C SER A 353 19.14 -7.62 -18.21
N ALA A 354 17.92 -7.57 -18.77
CA ALA A 354 17.63 -6.97 -20.06
C ALA A 354 17.71 -5.43 -20.08
N TYR A 355 17.60 -4.76 -18.92
CA TYR A 355 17.54 -3.28 -18.86
C TYR A 355 18.35 -2.64 -17.73
N ARG A 356 18.96 -3.45 -16.84
CA ARG A 356 19.90 -2.95 -15.82
C ARG A 356 21.18 -3.78 -15.75
N PRO A 357 22.36 -3.15 -15.62
CA PRO A 357 23.62 -3.87 -15.43
C PRO A 357 23.62 -4.75 -14.18
N LYS A 358 24.15 -5.97 -14.28
CA LYS A 358 24.34 -6.85 -13.12
C LYS A 358 25.29 -6.26 -12.07
N THR A 359 26.24 -5.43 -12.50
CA THR A 359 27.19 -4.74 -11.62
C THR A 359 26.47 -3.78 -10.67
N GLU A 360 25.55 -2.96 -11.19
CA GLU A 360 24.71 -2.04 -10.39
C GLU A 360 24.00 -2.78 -9.26
N VAL A 361 23.33 -3.89 -9.57
CA VAL A 361 22.65 -4.72 -8.55
C VAL A 361 23.64 -5.27 -7.53
N SER A 362 24.79 -5.77 -7.98
CA SER A 362 25.79 -6.34 -7.11
C SER A 362 26.43 -5.32 -6.17
N ASP A 363 26.57 -4.08 -6.62
CA ASP A 363 27.11 -2.97 -5.84
C ASP A 363 26.14 -2.61 -4.71
N TRP A 364 24.84 -2.49 -5.00
CA TRP A 364 23.82 -2.28 -3.96
C TRP A 364 23.78 -3.40 -2.92
N ILE A 365 23.83 -4.67 -3.35
CA ILE A 365 23.84 -5.82 -2.43
C ILE A 365 25.05 -5.76 -1.47
N LYS A 366 26.22 -5.37 -1.98
CA LYS A 366 27.47 -5.36 -1.21
C LYS A 366 27.61 -4.12 -0.32
N GLN A 367 27.18 -2.97 -0.83
CA GLN A 367 27.44 -1.68 -0.19
C GLN A 367 26.35 -1.31 0.80
N ASP A 368 25.08 -1.55 0.48
CA ASP A 368 23.98 -0.98 1.26
C ASP A 368 22.76 -1.93 1.33
N SER A 369 22.92 -3.02 2.07
CA SER A 369 21.83 -3.94 2.40
C SER A 369 21.15 -3.54 3.71
N PRO A 370 19.80 -3.38 3.73
CA PRO A 370 19.07 -3.04 4.96
C PRO A 370 19.26 -4.07 6.08
N ILE A 371 19.25 -5.37 5.71
CA ILE A 371 19.45 -6.48 6.65
C ILE A 371 20.86 -6.42 7.24
N ALA A 372 21.89 -6.27 6.39
CA ALA A 372 23.27 -6.24 6.87
C ALA A 372 23.53 -5.01 7.74
N ARG A 373 23.01 -3.85 7.36
CA ARG A 373 23.16 -2.60 8.13
C ARG A 373 22.51 -2.71 9.51
N PHE A 374 21.28 -3.22 9.58
CA PHE A 374 20.59 -3.38 10.85
C PHE A 374 21.21 -4.48 11.73
N ARG A 375 21.73 -5.55 11.13
CA ARG A 375 22.53 -6.57 11.85
C ARG A 375 23.73 -5.97 12.57
N LYS A 376 24.56 -5.19 11.87
CA LYS A 376 25.76 -4.56 12.45
C LYS A 376 25.38 -3.67 13.63
N TYR A 377 24.29 -2.92 13.52
CA TYR A 377 23.74 -2.11 14.62
C TYR A 377 23.38 -2.98 15.85
N LEU A 378 22.66 -4.09 15.66
CA LEU A 378 22.28 -4.99 16.76
C LEU A 378 23.48 -5.68 17.41
N GLU A 379 24.47 -6.09 16.63
CA GLU A 379 25.71 -6.69 17.13
C GLU A 379 26.49 -5.68 18.00
N LYS A 380 26.59 -4.42 17.56
CA LYS A 380 27.21 -3.33 18.35
C LYS A 380 26.47 -3.02 19.65
N LYS A 381 25.15 -3.15 19.66
CA LYS A 381 24.33 -3.07 20.89
C LYS A 381 24.42 -4.31 21.79
N GLY A 382 25.12 -5.37 21.37
CA GLY A 382 25.16 -6.66 22.09
C GLY A 382 23.79 -7.35 22.14
N HIS A 383 22.92 -7.07 21.16
CA HIS A 383 21.56 -7.63 21.10
C HIS A 383 21.46 -8.86 20.21
N TRP A 384 22.45 -9.09 19.36
CA TRP A 384 22.46 -10.17 18.38
C TRP A 384 23.88 -10.68 18.14
N THR A 385 24.00 -11.95 17.76
CA THR A 385 25.27 -12.63 17.46
C THR A 385 25.17 -13.47 16.19
N ALA A 386 26.32 -13.87 15.66
CA ALA A 386 26.39 -14.75 14.50
C ALA A 386 25.74 -16.13 14.75
N ASP A 387 25.91 -16.68 15.96
CA ASP A 387 25.35 -17.98 16.35
C ASP A 387 23.82 -17.92 16.47
N GLU A 388 23.29 -16.85 17.09
CA GLU A 388 21.83 -16.60 17.13
C GLU A 388 21.26 -16.45 15.72
N GLU A 389 21.97 -15.78 14.81
CA GLU A 389 21.54 -15.67 13.43
C GLU A 389 21.48 -17.02 12.72
N ALA A 390 22.54 -17.83 12.83
CA ALA A 390 22.60 -19.13 12.20
C ALA A 390 21.48 -20.05 12.73
N ALA A 391 21.25 -20.04 14.04
CA ALA A 391 20.16 -20.78 14.67
C ALA A 391 18.78 -20.30 14.18
N PHE A 392 18.56 -18.98 14.13
CA PHE A 392 17.30 -18.41 13.67
C PHE A 392 17.03 -18.71 12.19
N LYS A 393 18.02 -18.51 11.31
CA LYS A 393 17.92 -18.82 9.87
C LYS A 393 17.58 -20.30 9.63
N LYS A 394 18.18 -21.22 10.38
CA LYS A 394 17.86 -22.65 10.31
C LYS A 394 16.41 -22.92 10.75
N SER A 395 16.00 -22.36 11.89
CA SER A 395 14.66 -22.52 12.44
C SER A 395 13.58 -21.99 11.50
N VAL A 396 13.72 -20.75 11.02
CA VAL A 396 12.74 -20.12 10.14
C VAL A 396 12.65 -20.81 8.79
N ARG A 397 13.77 -21.24 8.20
CA ARG A 397 13.76 -22.03 6.97
C ARG A 397 12.98 -23.34 7.15
N SER A 398 13.20 -24.03 8.28
CA SER A 398 12.46 -25.26 8.60
C SER A 398 10.96 -24.99 8.74
N GLN A 399 10.58 -23.89 9.39
CA GLN A 399 9.18 -23.50 9.53
C GLN A 399 8.55 -23.18 8.16
N ILE A 400 9.22 -22.40 7.32
CA ILE A 400 8.74 -22.06 5.98
C ILE A 400 8.53 -23.31 5.14
N LEU A 401 9.49 -24.24 5.12
CA LEU A 401 9.37 -25.49 4.36
C LEU A 401 8.24 -26.39 4.88
N LYS A 402 8.01 -26.41 6.21
CA LYS A 402 6.90 -27.13 6.81
C LYS A 402 5.55 -26.57 6.34
N GLU A 403 5.35 -25.26 6.47
CA GLU A 403 4.07 -24.63 6.08
C GLU A 403 3.86 -24.66 4.56
N PHE A 404 4.93 -24.56 3.78
CA PHE A 404 4.89 -24.73 2.33
C PHE A 404 4.45 -26.14 1.92
N ALA A 405 5.00 -27.18 2.54
CA ALA A 405 4.60 -28.57 2.29
C ALA A 405 3.20 -28.90 2.81
N ALA A 406 2.72 -28.19 3.84
CA ALA A 406 1.35 -28.29 4.31
C ALA A 406 0.38 -27.65 3.31
N ALA A 407 0.66 -26.41 2.88
CA ALA A 407 -0.19 -25.64 1.97
C ALA A 407 -0.40 -26.31 0.60
N GLU A 408 0.61 -27.00 0.09
CA GLU A 408 0.53 -27.76 -1.18
C GLU A 408 -0.48 -28.92 -1.11
N LYS A 409 -0.71 -29.48 0.07
CA LYS A 409 -1.63 -30.61 0.26
C LYS A 409 -3.08 -30.17 0.51
N ILE A 410 -3.30 -28.88 0.76
CA ILE A 410 -4.63 -28.35 0.99
C ILE A 410 -5.34 -28.24 -0.38
N PRO A 411 -6.55 -28.79 -0.53
CA PRO A 411 -7.30 -28.67 -1.78
C PRO A 411 -7.60 -27.21 -2.12
N LYS A 412 -7.90 -26.95 -3.38
CA LYS A 412 -8.46 -25.67 -3.84
C LYS A 412 -9.84 -25.44 -3.19
N PRO A 413 -10.28 -24.17 -3.07
CA PRO A 413 -11.64 -23.84 -2.62
C PRO A 413 -12.70 -24.51 -3.49
N SER A 414 -13.93 -24.64 -2.97
CA SER A 414 -15.04 -25.15 -3.80
C SER A 414 -15.34 -24.21 -4.98
N LEU A 415 -15.84 -24.79 -6.07
CA LEU A 415 -16.13 -24.05 -7.31
C LEU A 415 -17.26 -23.03 -7.14
N ASP A 416 -18.13 -23.19 -6.14
CA ASP A 416 -19.19 -22.22 -5.82
C ASP A 416 -18.65 -20.86 -5.41
N HIS A 417 -17.45 -20.83 -4.82
CA HIS A 417 -16.78 -19.60 -4.46
C HIS A 417 -16.50 -18.71 -5.69
N MET A 418 -16.60 -19.20 -6.93
CA MET A 418 -16.59 -18.33 -8.11
C MET A 418 -17.79 -17.37 -8.16
N PHE A 419 -18.91 -17.74 -7.56
CA PHE A 419 -20.19 -17.01 -7.63
C PHE A 419 -20.56 -16.28 -6.34
N THR A 420 -19.97 -16.63 -5.20
CA THR A 420 -20.26 -15.96 -3.92
C THR A 420 -19.49 -14.65 -3.76
N ASP A 421 -19.98 -13.76 -2.90
CA ASP A 421 -19.39 -12.45 -2.56
C ASP A 421 -19.27 -11.44 -3.73
N VAL A 422 -19.85 -11.74 -4.90
CA VAL A 422 -20.01 -10.78 -6.00
C VAL A 422 -20.88 -9.60 -5.55
N LEU A 423 -21.94 -9.89 -4.80
CA LEU A 423 -22.76 -8.91 -4.09
C LEU A 423 -22.95 -9.35 -2.63
N ALA A 424 -23.26 -8.40 -1.76
CA ALA A 424 -23.65 -8.69 -0.39
C ALA A 424 -25.10 -9.20 -0.30
N GLY A 425 -25.40 -10.02 0.71
CA GLY A 425 -26.73 -10.54 0.95
C GLY A 425 -27.04 -11.82 0.18
N GLU A 426 -28.31 -12.02 -0.18
CA GLU A 426 -28.73 -13.21 -0.93
C GLU A 426 -28.17 -13.19 -2.36
N GLN A 427 -27.62 -14.33 -2.80
CA GLN A 427 -27.11 -14.48 -4.17
C GLN A 427 -28.24 -14.23 -5.19
N PRO A 428 -28.04 -13.30 -6.14
CA PRO A 428 -29.00 -13.05 -7.21
C PRO A 428 -29.38 -14.32 -7.97
N TRP A 429 -30.64 -14.39 -8.42
CA TRP A 429 -31.19 -15.56 -9.13
C TRP A 429 -30.33 -15.96 -10.34
N ASN A 430 -29.80 -14.99 -11.09
CA ASN A 430 -28.97 -15.23 -12.26
C ASN A 430 -27.60 -15.81 -11.90
N LEU A 431 -27.01 -15.47 -10.74
CA LEU A 431 -25.78 -16.12 -10.27
C LEU A 431 -26.04 -17.54 -9.78
N LYS A 432 -27.22 -17.81 -9.19
CA LYS A 432 -27.63 -19.18 -8.83
C LYS A 432 -27.82 -20.05 -10.07
N GLU A 433 -28.44 -19.50 -11.12
CA GLU A 433 -28.62 -20.18 -12.41
C GLU A 433 -27.28 -20.50 -13.08
N GLN A 434 -26.35 -19.53 -13.12
CA GLN A 434 -25.00 -19.73 -13.67
C GLN A 434 -24.19 -20.77 -12.88
N GLU A 435 -24.28 -20.78 -11.55
CA GLU A 435 -23.65 -21.81 -10.73
C GLU A 435 -24.24 -23.20 -11.04
N ALA A 436 -25.56 -23.31 -11.16
CA ALA A 436 -26.23 -24.56 -11.50
C ALA A 436 -25.83 -25.06 -12.90
N GLU A 437 -25.73 -24.15 -13.88
CA GLU A 437 -25.24 -24.45 -15.22
C GLU A 437 -23.79 -24.96 -15.20
N MET A 438 -22.89 -24.27 -14.49
CA MET A 438 -21.51 -24.71 -14.31
C MET A 438 -21.43 -26.12 -13.71
N ARG A 439 -22.20 -26.41 -12.67
CA ARG A 439 -22.24 -27.74 -12.04
C ARG A 439 -22.78 -28.81 -12.98
N ALA A 440 -23.79 -28.49 -13.78
CA ALA A 440 -24.32 -29.39 -14.79
C ALA A 440 -23.26 -29.73 -15.85
N LEU A 441 -22.54 -28.73 -16.35
CA LEU A 441 -21.45 -28.91 -17.32
C LEU A 441 -20.29 -29.73 -16.76
N VAL A 442 -19.83 -29.46 -15.53
CA VAL A 442 -18.76 -30.25 -14.88
C VAL A 442 -19.19 -31.70 -14.69
N LYS A 443 -20.46 -31.95 -14.38
CA LYS A 443 -21.02 -33.31 -14.23
C LYS A 443 -21.17 -34.03 -15.58
N GLU A 444 -21.57 -33.31 -16.63
CA GLU A 444 -21.76 -33.88 -17.98
C GLU A 444 -20.41 -34.15 -18.67
N PHE A 445 -19.42 -33.31 -18.43
CA PHE A 445 -18.11 -33.35 -19.11
C PHE A 445 -16.91 -33.48 -18.14
N PRO A 446 -16.89 -34.47 -17.22
CA PRO A 446 -15.86 -34.56 -16.19
C PRO A 446 -14.44 -34.75 -16.75
N GLN A 447 -14.30 -35.30 -17.95
CA GLN A 447 -13.00 -35.45 -18.63
C GLN A 447 -12.37 -34.12 -19.08
N HIS A 448 -13.13 -33.03 -19.12
CA HIS A 448 -12.68 -31.71 -19.56
C HIS A 448 -12.34 -30.77 -18.41
N TYR A 449 -12.58 -31.17 -17.15
CA TYR A 449 -12.32 -30.36 -15.96
C TYR A 449 -11.51 -31.14 -14.93
N ASP A 450 -10.34 -30.62 -14.53
CA ASP A 450 -9.56 -31.18 -13.42
C ASP A 450 -10.06 -30.60 -12.08
N THR A 451 -11.07 -31.26 -11.49
CA THR A 451 -11.67 -30.85 -10.21
C THR A 451 -11.28 -31.76 -9.05
N LYS A 452 -10.33 -32.69 -9.24
CA LYS A 452 -9.99 -33.72 -8.24
C LYS A 452 -9.42 -33.11 -6.95
N ASP A 453 -8.73 -31.98 -7.08
CA ASP A 453 -8.04 -31.28 -6.00
C ASP A 453 -8.87 -30.10 -5.45
N TYR A 454 -10.15 -29.99 -5.78
CA TYR A 454 -11.06 -28.96 -5.25
C TYR A 454 -11.88 -29.52 -4.09
N GLN A 455 -12.20 -28.66 -3.10
CA GLN A 455 -13.23 -28.99 -2.11
C GLN A 455 -14.58 -29.21 -2.79
N LYS A 456 -15.35 -30.16 -2.27
CA LYS A 456 -16.65 -30.57 -2.82
C LYS A 456 -17.77 -29.64 -2.40
#